data_AF-A0A2M9P4G9-F1
#
_entry.id   AF-A0A2M9P4G9-F1
#
_cell.length_a   1.000
_cell.length_b   1.000
_cell.length_c   1.000
_cell.angle_alpha   90.00
_cell.angle_beta   90.00
_cell.angle_gamma   90.00
#
_symmetry.space_group_name_H-M   'P 1'
#
loop_
_entity.id
_entity.type
_entity.pdbx_description
1 polymer ?
#
loop_
_entity_poly.entity_id
_entity_poly.type
_entity_poly.pdbx_seq_one_letter_code
_entity_poly.pdbx_strand_id
1 'polypeptide(L)' 'WLDSWTFDTDAETEQPRGMTLTLSDWVYEGIVNEKSLLTMHPDYFLLSGGLERALYRIARKHAGTQYGGWLCR' A
#
# COMPACT_ATOMS: atom_id res chain seq x y z
N TRP A 1 -14.72 -2.64 -0.88
CA TRP A 1 -13.34 -2.69 -1.40
C TRP A 1 -12.67 -4.01 -1.05
N LEU A 2 -13.06 -4.63 0.07
CA LEU A 2 -12.80 -6.04 0.36
C LEU A 2 -14.14 -6.79 0.36
N ASP A 3 -14.14 -8.02 -0.13
CA ASP A 3 -15.34 -8.88 -0.17
C ASP A 3 -15.41 -9.83 1.02
N SER A 4 -14.27 -10.36 1.45
CA SER A 4 -14.21 -11.25 2.62
C SER A 4 -12.83 -11.24 3.26
N TRP A 5 -12.77 -11.73 4.49
CA TRP A 5 -11.53 -11.97 5.21
C TRP A 5 -11.68 -13.20 6.11
N THR A 6 -10.58 -13.90 6.36
CA THR A 6 -10.52 -15.03 7.28
C THR A 6 -9.25 -14.96 8.12
N PHE A 7 -9.31 -15.40 9.39
CA PHE A 7 -8.14 -15.59 10.25
C PHE A 7 -7.81 -17.07 10.34
N ASP A 8 -6.51 -17.38 10.22
CA ASP A 8 -5.97 -18.70 10.54
C ASP A 8 -5.52 -18.66 12.00
N THR A 9 -6.16 -19.44 12.86
CA THR A 9 -5.82 -19.57 14.28
C THR A 9 -5.29 -20.97 14.55
N ASP A 10 -4.22 -21.05 15.32
CA ASP A 10 -3.66 -22.31 15.77
C ASP A 10 -4.64 -23.04 16.71
N ALA A 11 -4.91 -24.32 16.44
CA ALA A 11 -5.96 -25.08 17.15
C ALA A 11 -5.60 -25.43 18.60
N GLU A 12 -4.31 -25.42 18.97
CA GLU A 12 -3.86 -25.73 20.34
C GLU A 12 -3.63 -24.47 21.16
N THR A 13 -3.11 -23.40 20.55
CA THR A 13 -2.71 -22.18 21.26
C THR A 13 -3.67 -21.01 21.09
N GLU A 14 -4.67 -21.15 20.20
CA GLU A 14 -5.62 -20.10 19.78
C GLU A 14 -4.93 -18.81 19.26
N GLN A 15 -3.63 -18.88 18.97
CA GLN A 15 -2.88 -17.72 18.49
C GLN A 15 -3.12 -17.49 16.99
N PRO A 16 -3.23 -16.23 16.55
CA PRO A 16 -3.39 -15.91 15.14
C PRO A 16 -2.09 -16.19 14.38
N ARG A 17 -2.15 -17.09 13.39
CA ARG A 17 -1.03 -17.42 12.50
C ARG A 17 -0.99 -16.51 11.28
N GLY A 18 -2.15 -16.06 10.81
CA GLY A 18 -2.24 -15.19 9.65
C GLY A 18 -3.67 -14.76 9.33
N MET A 19 -3.79 -13.88 8.33
CA MET A 19 -5.07 -13.41 7.81
C MET A 19 -5.05 -13.53 6.28
N THR A 20 -6.15 -14.01 5.71
CA THR A 20 -6.40 -13.95 4.28
C THR A 20 -7.44 -12.86 3.99
N LEU A 21 -7.19 -12.04 2.99
CA LEU A 21 -8.07 -10.97 2.55
C LEU A 21 -8.45 -11.21 1.09
N THR A 22 -9.75 -11.17 0.79
CA THR A 22 -10.26 -11.22 -0.59
C THR A 22 -10.59 -9.83 -1.06
N LEU A 23 -9.88 -9.38 -2.10
CA LEU A 23 -10.13 -8.10 -2.75
C LEU A 23 -11.39 -8.19 -3.63
N SER A 24 -12.20 -7.14 -3.66
CA SER A 24 -13.36 -7.11 -4.57
C SER A 24 -12.92 -7.02 -6.04
N ASP A 25 -13.68 -7.67 -6.95
CA ASP A 25 -13.40 -7.64 -8.39
C ASP A 25 -13.28 -6.23 -8.96
N TRP A 26 -14.19 -5.31 -8.58
CA TRP A 26 -14.13 -3.92 -9.05
C TRP A 26 -12.86 -3.18 -8.61
N VAL A 27 -12.29 -3.54 -7.44
CA VAL A 27 -11.02 -2.94 -6.99
C VAL A 27 -9.87 -3.52 -7.81
N TYR A 28 -9.88 -4.82 -8.07
CA TYR A 28 -8.89 -5.46 -8.93
C TYR A 28 -8.87 -4.81 -10.33
N GLU A 29 -10.03 -4.66 -10.96
CA GLU A 29 -10.17 -4.02 -12.27
C GLU A 29 -9.71 -2.55 -12.24
N GLY A 30 -10.07 -1.78 -11.20
CA GLY A 30 -9.61 -0.41 -11.03
C GLY A 30 -8.08 -0.28 -10.86
N ILE A 31 -7.42 -1.29 -10.30
CA ILE A 31 -5.96 -1.33 -10.18
C ILE A 31 -5.30 -1.64 -11.51
N VAL A 32 -5.77 -2.71 -12.18
CA VAL A 32 -5.15 -3.24 -13.39
C VAL A 32 -5.37 -2.31 -14.59
N ASN A 33 -6.59 -1.79 -14.76
CA ASN A 33 -6.96 -1.07 -15.98
C ASN A 33 -6.79 0.45 -15.87
N GLU A 34 -7.09 1.03 -14.71
CA GLU A 34 -7.17 2.50 -14.58
C GLU A 34 -5.90 3.12 -14.00
N LYS A 35 -4.96 2.33 -13.48
CA LYS A 35 -3.70 2.78 -12.86
C LYS A 35 -3.91 3.94 -11.86
N SER A 36 -5.05 3.96 -11.18
CA SER A 36 -5.45 5.06 -10.28
C SER A 36 -4.72 5.02 -8.92
N LEU A 37 -3.78 4.07 -8.75
CA LEU A 37 -3.01 3.92 -7.52
C LEU A 37 -1.70 4.70 -7.54
N LEU A 38 -1.38 5.28 -6.38
CA LEU A 38 -0.06 5.85 -6.12
C LEU A 38 0.88 4.77 -5.59
N THR A 39 1.82 4.30 -6.42
CA THR A 39 2.82 3.31 -6.00
C THR A 39 3.83 3.92 -5.03
N MET A 40 4.04 3.26 -3.88
CA MET A 40 5.03 3.66 -2.88
C MET A 40 6.29 2.79 -2.96
N HIS A 41 7.44 3.40 -2.70
CA HIS A 41 8.72 2.69 -2.58
C HIS A 41 8.73 1.91 -1.26
N PRO A 42 9.35 0.71 -1.18
CA PRO A 42 9.43 -0.07 0.07
C PRO A 42 9.95 0.73 1.27
N ASP A 43 10.92 1.62 1.07
CA ASP A 43 11.49 2.49 2.13
C ASP A 43 10.46 3.42 2.78
N TYR A 44 9.32 3.67 2.14
CA TYR A 44 8.22 4.41 2.75
C TYR A 44 7.79 3.81 4.10
N PHE A 45 7.86 2.49 4.25
CA PHE A 45 7.46 1.80 5.48
C PHE A 45 8.49 1.96 6.61
N LEU A 46 9.71 2.41 6.29
CA LEU A 46 10.72 2.74 7.29
C LEU A 46 10.47 4.12 7.93
N LEU A 47 9.66 4.97 7.29
CA LEU A 47 9.22 6.23 7.87
C LEU A 47 8.37 5.95 9.11
N SER A 48 8.73 6.52 10.25
CA SER A 48 8.07 6.40 11.56
C SER A 48 7.17 7.60 11.89
N GLY A 49 7.47 8.78 11.35
CA GLY A 49 6.77 10.04 11.61
C GLY A 49 5.57 10.26 10.70
N GLY A 50 4.53 10.88 11.25
CA GLY A 50 3.33 11.25 10.48
C GLY A 50 3.61 12.31 9.41
N LEU A 51 4.44 13.30 9.73
CA LEU A 51 4.78 14.41 8.83
C LEU A 51 5.60 13.94 7.62
N GLU A 52 6.63 13.13 7.84
CA GLU A 52 7.46 12.58 6.75
C GLU A 52 6.65 11.70 5.80
N ARG A 53 5.73 10.87 6.32
CA ARG A 53 4.81 10.08 5.48
C ARG A 53 3.87 10.97 4.67
N ALA A 54 3.35 12.04 5.28
CA ALA A 54 2.50 12.99 4.58
C ALA A 54 3.26 13.72 3.47
N LEU A 55 4.46 14.21 3.76
CA LEU A 55 5.33 14.88 2.81
C LEU A 55 5.70 13.94 1.65
N TYR A 56 6.09 12.69 1.95
CA TYR A 56 6.38 11.68 0.94
C TYR A 56 5.19 11.46 0.00
N ARG A 57 3.97 11.30 0.54
CA ARG A 57 2.77 11.08 -0.29
C ARG A 57 2.45 12.28 -1.17
N ILE A 58 2.58 13.50 -0.65
CA ILE A 58 2.38 14.73 -1.43
C ILE A 58 3.41 14.80 -2.57
N ALA A 59 4.70 14.63 -2.25
CA ALA A 59 5.75 14.60 -3.24
C ALA A 59 5.48 13.51 -4.29
N ARG A 60 5.30 12.26 -3.88
CA ARG A 60 5.05 11.14 -4.81
C ARG A 60 3.84 11.37 -5.72
N LYS A 61 2.76 11.96 -5.20
CA LYS A 61 1.53 12.27 -5.95
C LYS A 61 1.75 13.37 -6.98
N HIS A 62 2.37 14.47 -6.58
CA HIS A 62 2.43 15.68 -7.42
C HIS A 62 3.64 15.73 -8.33
N ALA A 63 4.62 14.87 -8.09
CA ALA A 63 5.95 15.15 -8.53
C ALA A 63 6.49 14.07 -9.53
N GLY A 64 5.63 13.12 -9.93
CA GLY A 64 5.65 12.45 -11.24
C GLY A 64 6.91 11.67 -11.67
N THR A 65 6.86 11.08 -12.88
CA THR A 65 7.95 10.27 -13.47
C THR A 65 9.04 11.18 -14.03
N GLN A 66 9.99 11.58 -13.19
CA GLN A 66 11.22 12.24 -13.63
C GLN A 66 12.25 11.16 -14.00
N TYR A 67 12.68 11.12 -15.28
CA TYR A 67 13.69 10.17 -15.77
C TYR A 67 15.00 10.16 -14.96
N GLY A 68 15.32 11.26 -14.25
CA GLY A 68 16.55 11.43 -13.46
C GLY A 68 16.39 11.38 -11.93
N GLY A 69 15.20 11.10 -11.41
CA GLY A 69 14.92 11.19 -9.96
C GLY A 69 14.99 12.62 -9.39
N TRP A 70 14.82 12.73 -8.08
CA TRP A 70 14.77 14.01 -7.36
C TRP A 70 16.17 14.62 -7.19
N LEU A 71 16.48 15.68 -7.95
CA LEU A 71 17.59 16.57 -7.67
C LEU A 71 17.06 17.83 -6.96
N CYS A 72 17.29 17.93 -5.66
CA CYS A 72 17.15 19.20 -4.95
C CYS A 72 18.35 20.08 -5.33
N ARG A 73 18.10 21.25 -5.91
CA ARG A 73 19.11 22.28 -6.15
C ARG A 73 19.08 23.31 -5.03
#